data_AF-A0A0Q9TPL7-F1
#
_entry.id   AF-A0A0Q9TPL7-F1
#
_cell.length_a   1.000
_cell.length_b   1.000
_cell.length_c   1.000
_cell.angle_alpha   90.00
_cell.angle_beta   90.00
_cell.angle_gamma   90.00
#
_symmetry.space_group_name_H-M   'P 1'
#
loop_
_entity.id
_entity.type
_entity.pdbx_description
1 polymer ?
#
loop_
_entity_poly.entity_id
_entity_poly.type
_entity_poly.pdbx_seq_one_letter_code
_entity_poly.pdbx_strand_id
1 'polypeptide(L)'
;MAHIALYRTWRSQTFREVVGQKHITQTLQNSLRENRLTHAYLFNGPRGTGKTSTAKILAKAINCLNGPSEEPCNACSACERITEGAVMDVVEIDAASNRGVEEIRDIRDKVKYAPTEVRQKVYIIDEVHMLTTEAFNALLKTLEEPPAHVMFILATTEPHKIPATIISRCQRFDFRRVSMEDQVQRLQYICDQEQISVSEEALHYIARLSDGGMRDALSLLDQAASFATGEVQLSDILSITGGVASDQFKKLVLYIKEKNLGAALELIDTFMQEGKSADKCIENLINYFRDLLMVRMVPNSPVISERVFDMGDLREVANHFSPSEMMAMIETLNHYQSEMKYSVQPQTLLEISIMKISGGHRGAESSSSVSVTSEAGGRLPQGDLFAQMTQKLQQLEEQIASLVKSGVTGAAADPNARQAASAKVPVASAPSKKSGIKLDGYLKAAESPETKAALMKWSQVLSDVKEKKITVHAWFVNGDLVSMLDDVVLVAFKNEMHRNTTEKPENKVIIEQVLTSVLGKPMRLLTIMRKEWDDAKNDAASSAPEVMELVAEGEGNGTAVKEEWISEAIQLFGEELVIIKED
;
A
#
# COMPACT_ATOMS: atom_id res chain seq x y z
N MET A 1 24.49 3.15 33.90
CA MET A 1 23.86 2.02 33.20
C MET A 1 23.12 2.58 32.00
N ALA A 2 23.17 1.92 30.84
CA ALA A 2 22.47 2.40 29.66
C ALA A 2 20.96 2.44 29.95
N HIS A 3 20.32 3.58 29.72
CA HIS A 3 18.87 3.71 29.88
C HIS A 3 18.17 2.78 28.88
N ILE A 4 17.51 1.74 29.38
CA ILE A 4 16.74 0.81 28.54
C ILE A 4 15.34 1.41 28.40
N ALA A 5 14.93 1.66 27.16
CA ALA A 5 13.63 2.26 26.87
C ALA A 5 12.47 1.47 27.49
N LEU A 6 11.46 2.17 28.02
CA LEU A 6 10.34 1.58 28.76
C LEU A 6 9.62 0.47 27.99
N TYR A 7 9.41 0.63 26.68
CA TYR A 7 8.73 -0.37 25.85
C TYR A 7 9.49 -1.72 25.76
N ARG A 8 10.79 -1.74 26.05
CA ARG A 8 11.60 -2.97 26.13
C ARG A 8 11.54 -3.57 27.53
N THR A 9 11.74 -2.74 28.55
CA THR A 9 11.71 -3.14 29.97
C THR A 9 10.34 -3.72 30.36
N TRP A 10 9.26 -3.05 29.96
CA TRP A 10 7.88 -3.42 30.28
C TRP A 10 7.20 -4.30 29.24
N ARG A 11 7.98 -4.95 28.37
CA ARG A 11 7.44 -5.93 27.42
C ARG A 11 6.87 -7.11 28.22
N SER A 12 5.57 -7.39 28.02
CA SER A 12 4.85 -8.45 28.74
C SER A 12 5.60 -9.79 28.72
N GLN A 13 5.79 -10.37 29.90
CA GLN A 13 6.50 -11.63 30.10
C GLN A 13 5.56 -12.82 30.35
N THR A 14 4.30 -12.55 30.71
CA THR A 14 3.24 -13.54 30.98
C THR A 14 1.98 -13.19 30.18
N PHE A 15 1.07 -14.14 29.99
CA PHE A 15 -0.18 -13.88 29.28
C PHE A 15 -1.08 -12.90 30.05
N ARG A 16 -1.01 -12.91 31.39
CA ARG A 16 -1.72 -11.96 32.27
C ARG A 16 -1.31 -10.50 32.08
N GLU A 17 -0.05 -10.26 31.70
CA GLU A 17 0.47 -8.90 31.46
C GLU A 17 0.10 -8.36 30.07
N VAL A 18 -0.52 -9.17 29.19
CA VAL A 18 -0.95 -8.71 27.87
C VAL A 18 -2.24 -7.90 28.02
N VAL A 19 -2.15 -6.62 27.69
CA VAL A 19 -3.24 -5.65 27.89
C VAL A 19 -4.27 -5.73 26.76
N GLY A 20 -5.56 -5.70 27.09
CA GLY A 20 -6.66 -5.60 26.12
C GLY A 20 -6.96 -6.85 25.27
N GLN A 21 -6.28 -7.98 25.50
CA GLN A 21 -6.42 -9.20 24.66
C GLN A 21 -6.91 -10.43 25.43
N LYS A 22 -7.81 -10.25 26.40
CA LYS A 22 -8.27 -11.32 27.31
C LYS A 22 -8.80 -12.57 26.58
N HIS A 23 -9.50 -12.40 25.45
CA HIS A 23 -10.02 -13.54 24.67
C HIS A 23 -8.91 -14.40 24.06
N ILE A 24 -7.81 -13.77 23.60
CA ILE A 24 -6.67 -14.46 22.99
C ILE A 24 -5.87 -15.17 24.05
N THR A 25 -5.51 -14.47 25.12
CA THR A 25 -4.69 -15.01 26.21
C THR A 25 -5.37 -16.21 26.86
N GLN A 26 -6.68 -16.10 27.15
CA GLN A 26 -7.46 -17.20 27.73
C GLN A 26 -7.53 -18.41 26.79
N THR A 27 -7.70 -18.19 25.49
CA THR A 27 -7.75 -19.28 24.51
C THR A 27 -6.41 -20.00 24.43
N LEU A 28 -5.29 -19.26 24.37
CA LEU A 28 -3.95 -19.86 24.34
C LEU A 28 -3.63 -20.60 25.65
N GLN A 29 -4.00 -20.04 26.81
CA GLN A 29 -3.86 -20.71 28.11
C GLN A 29 -4.66 -22.01 28.15
N ASN A 30 -5.90 -22.01 27.65
CA ASN A 30 -6.73 -23.22 27.58
C ASN A 30 -6.11 -24.26 26.62
N SER A 31 -5.61 -23.85 25.45
CA SER A 31 -4.91 -24.74 24.52
C SER A 31 -3.66 -25.37 25.14
N LEU A 32 -2.90 -24.62 25.94
CA LEU A 32 -1.76 -25.13 26.71
C LEU A 32 -2.20 -26.15 27.76
N ARG A 33 -3.24 -25.83 28.55
CA ARG A 33 -3.80 -26.73 29.59
C ARG A 33 -4.30 -28.04 29.00
N GLU A 34 -5.00 -27.98 27.88
CA GLU A 34 -5.61 -29.14 27.22
C GLU A 34 -4.63 -29.90 26.31
N ASN A 35 -3.40 -29.42 26.18
CA ASN A 35 -2.39 -29.92 25.23
C ASN A 35 -2.93 -30.02 23.78
N ARG A 36 -3.70 -29.00 23.36
CA ARG A 36 -4.32 -28.86 22.03
C ARG A 36 -3.66 -27.72 21.25
N LEU A 37 -2.34 -27.74 21.19
CA LEU A 37 -1.57 -26.78 20.41
C LEU A 37 -1.60 -27.16 18.93
N THR A 38 -1.61 -26.16 18.05
CA THR A 38 -1.50 -26.35 16.61
C THR A 38 -0.05 -26.12 16.17
N HIS A 39 0.30 -26.65 15.00
CA HIS A 39 1.64 -26.46 14.42
C HIS A 39 1.85 -25.05 13.86
N ALA A 40 0.78 -24.30 13.59
CA ALA A 40 0.85 -22.96 13.03
C ALA A 40 -0.21 -22.01 13.62
N TYR A 41 0.24 -20.80 13.96
CA TYR A 41 -0.56 -19.70 14.47
C TYR A 41 -0.40 -18.46 13.58
N LEU A 42 -1.50 -17.75 13.33
CA LEU A 42 -1.49 -16.45 12.65
C LEU A 42 -2.03 -15.37 13.58
N PHE A 43 -1.16 -14.53 14.08
CA PHE A 43 -1.48 -13.37 14.91
C PHE A 43 -1.65 -12.14 14.03
N ASN A 44 -2.87 -11.67 13.91
CA ASN A 44 -3.24 -10.54 13.06
C ASN A 44 -3.73 -9.38 13.92
N GLY A 45 -3.37 -8.15 13.56
CA GLY A 45 -3.97 -6.95 14.14
C GLY A 45 -3.04 -5.74 14.09
N PRO A 46 -3.50 -4.56 14.54
CA PRO A 46 -2.73 -3.33 14.48
C PRO A 46 -1.36 -3.42 15.19
N ARG A 47 -0.43 -2.54 14.81
CA ARG A 47 0.90 -2.45 15.45
C ARG A 47 0.74 -2.10 16.94
N GLY A 48 1.66 -2.60 17.77
CA GLY A 48 1.67 -2.28 19.21
C GLY A 48 0.63 -2.98 20.08
N THR A 49 -0.23 -3.85 19.52
CA THR A 49 -1.28 -4.60 20.25
C THR A 49 -0.79 -5.84 21.00
N GLY A 50 0.51 -6.18 20.91
CA GLY A 50 1.11 -7.27 21.66
C GLY A 50 1.37 -8.58 20.88
N LYS A 51 1.11 -8.64 19.57
CA LYS A 51 1.30 -9.85 18.72
C LYS A 51 2.63 -10.59 18.97
N THR A 52 3.75 -9.93 18.74
CA THR A 52 5.10 -10.50 18.90
C THR A 52 5.44 -10.77 20.37
N SER A 53 4.84 -10.05 21.32
CA SER A 53 5.00 -10.34 22.76
C SER A 53 4.28 -11.63 23.11
N THR A 54 3.02 -11.80 22.70
CA THR A 54 2.25 -13.02 22.90
C THR A 54 2.89 -14.22 22.23
N ALA A 55 3.50 -14.05 21.05
CA ALA A 55 4.26 -15.10 20.36
C ALA A 55 5.44 -15.61 21.20
N LYS A 56 6.22 -14.67 21.78
CA LYS A 56 7.32 -15.02 22.69
C LYS A 56 6.83 -15.68 23.98
N ILE A 57 5.73 -15.18 24.56
CA ILE A 57 5.14 -15.78 25.76
C ILE A 57 4.71 -17.23 25.48
N LEU A 58 4.06 -17.47 24.33
CA LEU A 58 3.68 -18.83 23.91
C LEU A 58 4.90 -19.73 23.72
N ALA A 59 5.94 -19.25 23.03
CA ALA A 59 7.19 -19.99 22.85
C ALA A 59 7.83 -20.36 24.21
N LYS A 60 7.83 -19.43 25.17
CA LYS A 60 8.30 -19.68 26.54
C LYS A 60 7.43 -20.68 27.28
N ALA A 61 6.11 -20.59 27.17
CA ALA A 61 5.18 -21.47 27.88
C ALA A 61 5.32 -22.94 27.44
N ILE A 62 5.52 -23.16 26.13
CA ILE A 62 5.71 -24.49 25.54
C ILE A 62 7.06 -25.09 25.93
N ASN A 63 8.11 -24.27 25.93
CA ASN A 63 9.48 -24.70 26.19
C ASN A 63 9.91 -24.56 27.66
N CYS A 64 9.01 -24.13 28.54
CA CYS A 64 9.26 -24.01 29.96
C CYS A 64 9.65 -25.36 30.56
N LEU A 65 10.72 -25.40 31.36
CA LEU A 65 11.15 -26.64 32.03
C LEU A 65 10.10 -27.13 33.05
N ASN A 66 9.38 -26.18 33.65
CA ASN A 66 8.26 -26.42 34.56
C ASN A 66 6.91 -26.53 33.84
N GLY A 67 6.89 -26.53 32.50
CA GLY A 67 5.71 -26.59 31.63
C GLY A 67 5.77 -27.75 30.62
N PRO A 68 4.81 -27.89 29.67
CA PRO A 68 3.90 -26.86 29.20
C PRO A 68 2.93 -26.42 30.29
N SER A 69 2.86 -25.13 30.52
CA SER A 69 2.04 -24.51 31.56
C SER A 69 1.23 -23.37 30.97
N GLU A 70 0.11 -23.04 31.60
CA GLU A 70 -0.71 -21.90 31.18
C GLU A 70 0.09 -20.58 31.18
N GLU A 71 1.09 -20.48 32.06
CA GLU A 71 1.99 -19.33 32.14
C GLU A 71 3.45 -19.80 32.15
N PRO A 72 4.37 -19.13 31.44
CA PRO A 72 5.79 -19.39 31.58
C PRO A 72 6.26 -19.00 32.98
N CYS A 73 7.17 -19.79 33.57
CA CYS A 73 7.66 -19.51 34.92
C CYS A 73 8.61 -18.31 34.99
N ASN A 74 9.23 -17.93 33.86
CA ASN A 74 10.21 -16.84 33.73
C ASN A 74 11.45 -16.94 34.66
N ALA A 75 11.66 -18.07 35.32
CA ALA A 75 12.79 -18.30 36.23
C ALA A 75 13.63 -19.53 35.87
N CYS A 76 13.21 -20.34 34.91
CA CYS A 76 14.00 -21.47 34.42
C CYS A 76 14.94 -21.02 33.29
N SER A 77 16.05 -21.73 33.13
CA SER A 77 17.08 -21.41 32.12
C SER A 77 16.52 -21.30 30.69
N ALA A 78 15.54 -22.12 30.34
CA ALA A 78 14.86 -22.02 29.04
C ALA A 78 14.09 -20.70 28.89
N CYS A 79 13.32 -20.28 29.91
CA CYS A 79 12.55 -19.03 29.84
C CYS A 79 13.46 -17.80 29.80
N GLU A 80 14.52 -17.77 30.61
CA GLU A 80 15.49 -16.68 30.65
C GLU A 80 16.20 -16.53 29.30
N ARG A 81 16.78 -17.63 28.78
CA ARG A 81 17.49 -17.60 27.50
C ARG A 81 16.59 -17.30 26.30
N ILE A 82 15.33 -17.73 26.31
CA ILE A 82 14.35 -17.33 25.26
C ILE A 82 14.07 -15.82 25.35
N THR A 83 14.01 -15.26 26.55
CA THR A 83 13.76 -13.82 26.75
C THR A 83 14.93 -12.98 26.24
N GLU A 84 16.17 -13.47 26.44
CA GLU A 84 17.40 -12.89 25.92
C GLU A 84 17.63 -13.11 24.42
N GLY A 85 16.85 -14.01 23.79
CA GLY A 85 17.03 -14.39 22.38
C GLY A 85 18.24 -15.30 22.14
N ALA A 86 18.71 -16.00 23.16
CA ALA A 86 19.92 -16.83 23.14
C ALA A 86 19.66 -18.32 22.83
N VAL A 87 18.40 -18.72 22.58
CA VAL A 87 18.04 -20.11 22.25
C VAL A 87 17.95 -20.29 20.74
N MET A 88 18.80 -21.15 20.19
CA MET A 88 18.87 -21.41 18.74
C MET A 88 17.59 -22.03 18.15
N ASP A 89 16.82 -22.73 18.99
CA ASP A 89 15.57 -23.40 18.60
C ASP A 89 14.34 -22.47 18.67
N VAL A 90 14.48 -21.25 19.20
CA VAL A 90 13.43 -20.22 19.17
C VAL A 90 13.92 -19.07 18.31
N VAL A 91 13.52 -19.07 17.04
CA VAL A 91 14.03 -18.14 16.04
C VAL A 91 12.98 -17.06 15.78
N GLU A 92 13.32 -15.81 16.10
CA GLU A 92 12.53 -14.64 15.72
C GLU A 92 13.11 -14.02 14.45
N ILE A 93 12.28 -13.87 13.43
CA ILE A 93 12.65 -13.35 12.13
C ILE A 93 11.72 -12.20 11.80
N ASP A 94 12.30 -11.04 11.56
CA ASP A 94 11.56 -9.91 11.00
C ASP A 94 11.57 -10.03 9.47
N ALA A 95 10.40 -10.33 8.90
CA ALA A 95 10.25 -10.47 7.46
C ALA A 95 10.49 -9.14 6.74
N ALA A 96 10.39 -7.98 7.39
CA ALA A 96 10.68 -6.70 6.76
C ALA A 96 12.17 -6.54 6.40
N SER A 97 13.06 -7.18 7.16
CA SER A 97 14.51 -7.20 6.92
C SER A 97 14.99 -8.49 6.22
N ASN A 98 14.24 -9.59 6.34
CA ASN A 98 14.55 -10.90 5.76
C ASN A 98 13.48 -11.34 4.76
N ARG A 99 13.25 -10.53 3.72
CA ARG A 99 12.17 -10.73 2.74
C ARG A 99 12.42 -11.88 1.77
N GLY A 100 13.69 -12.26 1.60
CA GLY A 100 14.16 -13.12 0.52
C GLY A 100 13.73 -14.57 0.65
N VAL A 101 13.79 -15.28 -0.48
CA VAL A 101 13.43 -16.70 -0.58
C VAL A 101 14.48 -17.58 0.06
N GLU A 102 15.76 -17.17 0.02
CA GLU A 102 16.86 -17.99 0.51
C GLU A 102 16.82 -18.12 2.04
N GLU A 103 16.50 -17.05 2.77
CA GLU A 103 16.34 -17.08 4.23
C GLU A 103 15.23 -18.07 4.63
N ILE A 104 14.13 -18.09 3.87
CA ILE A 104 13.03 -19.02 4.11
C ILE A 104 13.38 -20.46 3.72
N ARG A 105 14.15 -20.66 2.65
CA ARG A 105 14.66 -22.00 2.28
C ARG A 105 15.60 -22.55 3.35
N ASP A 106 16.46 -21.71 3.90
CA ASP A 106 17.32 -22.07 5.03
C ASP A 106 16.52 -22.52 6.24
N ILE A 107 15.41 -21.84 6.55
CA ILE A 107 14.48 -22.26 7.60
C ILE A 107 13.90 -23.64 7.26
N ARG A 108 13.32 -23.79 6.06
CA ARG A 108 12.70 -25.05 5.60
C ARG A 108 13.65 -26.23 5.71
N ASP A 109 14.93 -26.03 5.40
CA ASP A 109 15.93 -27.08 5.46
C ASP A 109 16.36 -27.37 6.90
N LYS A 110 16.45 -26.34 7.75
CA LYS A 110 16.74 -26.46 9.20
C LYS A 110 15.58 -27.01 10.03
N VAL A 111 14.35 -26.91 9.55
CA VAL A 111 13.12 -27.39 10.22
C VAL A 111 13.11 -28.91 10.38
N LYS A 112 13.78 -29.63 9.48
CA LYS A 112 13.85 -31.11 9.49
C LYS A 112 14.59 -31.68 10.70
N TYR A 113 15.47 -30.90 11.31
CA TYR A 113 16.27 -31.33 12.46
C TYR A 113 15.51 -31.11 13.77
N ALA A 114 15.62 -32.08 14.68
CA ALA A 114 15.09 -32.02 16.03
C ALA A 114 15.69 -30.84 16.83
N PRO A 115 14.96 -30.28 17.81
CA PRO A 115 15.49 -29.22 18.67
C PRO A 115 16.62 -29.77 19.55
N THR A 116 17.58 -28.90 19.89
CA THR A 116 18.78 -29.25 20.64
C THR A 116 18.67 -28.87 22.12
N GLU A 117 18.08 -27.71 22.41
CA GLU A 117 18.07 -27.13 23.77
C GLU A 117 16.70 -27.16 24.44
N VAL A 118 15.62 -27.23 23.65
CA VAL A 118 14.23 -27.11 24.14
C VAL A 118 13.34 -28.19 23.54
N ARG A 119 12.08 -28.27 23.99
CA ARG A 119 11.14 -29.34 23.60
C ARG A 119 10.60 -29.17 22.19
N GLN A 120 10.38 -27.93 21.77
CA GLN A 120 9.74 -27.55 20.51
C GLN A 120 10.54 -26.42 19.86
N LYS A 121 10.83 -26.58 18.58
CA LYS A 121 11.48 -25.58 17.74
C LYS A 121 10.42 -24.58 17.26
N VAL A 122 10.54 -23.33 17.66
CA VAL A 122 9.53 -22.29 17.39
C VAL A 122 10.10 -21.25 16.44
N TYR A 123 9.40 -21.02 15.33
CA TYR A 123 9.70 -19.96 14.37
C TYR A 123 8.68 -18.84 14.51
N ILE A 124 9.10 -17.68 14.99
CA ILE A 124 8.29 -16.47 15.06
C ILE A 124 8.65 -15.60 13.85
N ILE A 125 7.72 -15.41 12.92
CA ILE A 125 7.92 -14.59 11.72
C ILE A 125 7.07 -13.33 11.88
N ASP A 126 7.70 -12.21 12.21
CA ASP A 126 7.05 -10.91 12.36
C ASP A 126 6.93 -10.18 11.02
N GLU A 127 5.88 -9.37 10.88
CA GLU A 127 5.47 -8.69 9.64
C GLU A 127 5.49 -9.61 8.41
N VAL A 128 4.97 -10.84 8.54
CA VAL A 128 5.04 -11.90 7.50
C VAL A 128 4.49 -11.46 6.13
N HIS A 129 3.60 -10.46 6.09
CA HIS A 129 3.09 -9.88 4.85
C HIS A 129 4.17 -9.22 3.98
N MET A 130 5.37 -8.98 4.53
CA MET A 130 6.53 -8.44 3.83
C MET A 130 7.34 -9.49 3.05
N LEU A 131 7.05 -10.78 3.23
CA LEU A 131 7.68 -11.86 2.47
C LEU A 131 7.28 -11.81 1.00
N THR A 132 8.20 -12.22 0.10
CA THR A 132 7.85 -12.37 -1.31
C THR A 132 6.94 -13.57 -1.55
N THR A 133 6.27 -13.60 -2.69
CA THR A 133 5.39 -14.71 -3.08
C THR A 133 6.14 -16.04 -3.14
N GLU A 134 7.38 -16.03 -3.63
CA GLU A 134 8.22 -17.21 -3.70
C GLU A 134 8.62 -17.72 -2.31
N ALA A 135 8.85 -16.81 -1.36
CA ALA A 135 9.11 -17.14 0.04
C ALA A 135 7.87 -17.79 0.70
N PHE A 136 6.67 -17.27 0.45
CA PHE A 136 5.43 -17.94 0.90
C PHE A 136 5.28 -19.35 0.33
N ASN A 137 5.57 -19.54 -0.96
CA ASN A 137 5.49 -20.85 -1.59
C ASN A 137 6.50 -21.84 -1.00
N ALA A 138 7.69 -21.36 -0.60
CA ALA A 138 8.69 -22.18 0.07
C ALA A 138 8.23 -22.66 1.47
N LEU A 139 7.39 -21.89 2.17
CA LEU A 139 6.80 -22.26 3.47
C LEU A 139 5.63 -23.23 3.35
N LEU A 140 4.89 -23.24 2.22
CA LEU A 140 3.63 -24.00 2.09
C LEU A 140 3.80 -25.48 2.45
N LYS A 141 4.80 -26.15 1.86
CA LYS A 141 5.04 -27.58 2.13
C LYS A 141 5.32 -27.86 3.60
N THR A 142 6.00 -26.93 4.28
CA THR A 142 6.34 -27.07 5.69
C THR A 142 5.18 -26.74 6.62
N LEU A 143 4.27 -25.85 6.21
CA LEU A 143 3.03 -25.58 6.94
C LEU A 143 1.98 -26.67 6.72
N GLU A 144 2.01 -27.38 5.59
CA GLU A 144 1.14 -28.52 5.29
C GLU A 144 1.51 -29.77 6.10
N GLU A 145 2.79 -30.10 6.12
CA GLU A 145 3.31 -31.31 6.77
C GLU A 145 4.47 -30.94 7.72
N PRO A 146 4.22 -30.17 8.79
CA PRO A 146 5.28 -29.80 9.72
C PRO A 146 5.71 -31.01 10.56
N PRO A 147 7.02 -31.12 10.87
CA PRO A 147 7.48 -32.07 11.87
C PRO A 147 6.82 -31.81 13.23
N ALA A 148 6.55 -32.86 14.00
CA ALA A 148 5.84 -32.78 15.29
C ALA A 148 6.54 -31.93 16.37
N HIS A 149 7.83 -31.63 16.17
CA HIS A 149 8.64 -30.80 17.06
C HIS A 149 8.72 -29.32 16.62
N VAL A 150 7.93 -28.90 15.63
CA VAL A 150 8.03 -27.57 15.02
C VAL A 150 6.72 -26.81 15.15
N MET A 151 6.84 -25.54 15.53
CA MET A 151 5.73 -24.61 15.59
C MET A 151 6.06 -23.30 14.86
N PHE A 152 5.13 -22.83 14.03
CA PHE A 152 5.19 -21.52 13.39
C PHE A 152 4.24 -20.55 14.06
N ILE A 153 4.72 -19.34 14.35
CA ILE A 153 3.90 -18.21 14.80
C ILE A 153 4.14 -17.06 13.84
N LEU A 154 3.17 -16.82 12.98
CA LEU A 154 3.19 -15.75 11.99
C LEU A 154 2.51 -14.53 12.56
N ALA A 155 3.13 -13.35 12.52
CA ALA A 155 2.52 -12.10 12.94
C ALA A 155 2.39 -11.12 11.77
N THR A 156 1.26 -10.43 11.66
CA THR A 156 1.02 -9.43 10.61
C THR A 156 0.13 -8.29 11.08
N THR A 157 0.34 -7.12 10.48
CA THR A 157 -0.59 -5.98 10.52
C THR A 157 -1.55 -5.96 9.32
N GLU A 158 -1.23 -6.67 8.23
CA GLU A 158 -1.95 -6.65 6.97
C GLU A 158 -2.31 -8.09 6.51
N PRO A 159 -3.42 -8.66 7.00
CA PRO A 159 -3.77 -10.05 6.73
C PRO A 159 -4.20 -10.27 5.27
N HIS A 160 -4.69 -9.22 4.60
CA HIS A 160 -5.16 -9.26 3.22
C HIS A 160 -4.02 -9.43 2.19
N LYS A 161 -2.77 -9.15 2.59
CA LYS A 161 -1.57 -9.40 1.77
C LYS A 161 -1.05 -10.83 1.89
N ILE A 162 -1.57 -11.61 2.84
CA ILE A 162 -1.17 -13.01 3.04
C ILE A 162 -2.02 -13.90 2.12
N PRO A 163 -1.42 -14.84 1.38
CA PRO A 163 -2.17 -15.80 0.57
C PRO A 163 -3.18 -16.59 1.41
N ALA A 164 -4.39 -16.77 0.89
CA ALA A 164 -5.45 -17.54 1.56
C ALA A 164 -5.01 -18.98 1.89
N THR A 165 -4.10 -19.55 1.09
CA THR A 165 -3.50 -20.87 1.28
C THR A 165 -2.67 -20.97 2.57
N ILE A 166 -2.06 -19.87 3.02
CA ILE A 166 -1.34 -19.83 4.30
C ILE A 166 -2.33 -19.66 5.45
N ILE A 167 -3.30 -18.75 5.28
CA ILE A 167 -4.30 -18.45 6.31
C ILE A 167 -5.10 -19.71 6.67
N SER A 168 -5.49 -20.53 5.68
CA SER A 168 -6.28 -21.74 5.92
C SER A 168 -5.56 -22.83 6.72
N ARG A 169 -4.23 -22.76 6.82
CA ARG A 169 -3.38 -23.72 7.55
C ARG A 169 -2.95 -23.22 8.93
N CYS A 170 -3.30 -21.98 9.27
CA CYS A 170 -2.95 -21.39 10.54
C CYS A 170 -4.18 -21.24 11.44
N GLN A 171 -4.01 -21.44 12.74
CA GLN A 171 -5.01 -20.98 13.70
C GLN A 171 -4.91 -19.46 13.83
N ARG A 172 -5.92 -18.75 13.34
CA ARG A 172 -5.94 -17.29 13.30
C ARG A 172 -6.44 -16.67 14.62
N PHE A 173 -5.70 -15.69 15.11
CA PHE A 173 -6.06 -14.84 16.25
C PHE A 173 -6.05 -13.37 15.85
N ASP A 174 -7.20 -12.70 16.01
CA ASP A 174 -7.36 -11.29 15.69
C ASP A 174 -7.23 -10.43 16.97
N PHE A 175 -6.09 -9.74 17.06
CA PHE A 175 -5.76 -8.74 18.06
C PHE A 175 -6.50 -7.45 17.76
N ARG A 176 -7.10 -6.88 18.80
CA ARG A 176 -7.85 -5.61 18.72
C ARG A 176 -7.00 -4.46 19.23
N ARG A 177 -7.38 -3.23 18.91
CA ARG A 177 -6.79 -2.05 19.56
C ARG A 177 -7.06 -2.12 21.06
N VAL A 178 -6.04 -1.78 21.86
CA VAL A 178 -6.21 -1.68 23.32
C VAL A 178 -7.11 -0.49 23.61
N SER A 179 -8.05 -0.64 24.55
CA SER A 179 -8.96 0.47 24.91
C SER A 179 -8.17 1.61 25.55
N MET A 180 -8.73 2.82 25.53
CA MET A 180 -8.14 3.98 26.19
C MET A 180 -7.96 3.73 27.69
N GLU A 181 -9.00 3.19 28.34
CA GLU A 181 -8.99 2.87 29.77
C GLU A 181 -7.87 1.88 30.12
N ASP A 182 -7.75 0.76 29.38
CA ASP A 182 -6.72 -0.25 29.60
C ASP A 182 -5.31 0.33 29.39
N GLN A 183 -5.14 1.23 28.40
CA GLN A 183 -3.87 1.91 28.16
C GLN A 183 -3.50 2.84 29.33
N VAL A 184 -4.42 3.70 29.76
CA VAL A 184 -4.19 4.65 30.87
C VAL A 184 -3.87 3.89 32.16
N GLN A 185 -4.67 2.86 32.50
CA GLN A 185 -4.41 2.03 33.68
C GLN A 185 -3.02 1.38 33.63
N ARG A 186 -2.62 0.87 32.46
CA ARG A 186 -1.28 0.26 32.30
C ARG A 186 -0.17 1.30 32.41
N LEU A 187 -0.33 2.47 31.79
CA LEU A 187 0.66 3.55 31.86
C LEU A 187 0.82 4.05 33.29
N GLN A 188 -0.29 4.28 34.00
CA GLN A 188 -0.27 4.68 35.41
C GLN A 188 0.48 3.66 36.27
N TYR A 189 0.17 2.37 36.10
CA TYR A 189 0.88 1.30 36.81
C TYR A 189 2.40 1.35 36.54
N ILE A 190 2.82 1.59 35.31
CA ILE A 190 4.24 1.68 34.96
C ILE A 190 4.88 2.93 35.55
N CYS A 191 4.20 4.08 35.50
CA CYS A 191 4.66 5.32 36.13
C CYS A 191 4.87 5.13 37.65
N ASP A 192 3.94 4.44 38.32
CA ASP A 192 4.04 4.16 39.75
C ASP A 192 5.26 3.26 40.06
N GLN A 193 5.55 2.26 39.22
CA GLN A 193 6.68 1.35 39.42
C GLN A 193 8.03 2.02 39.11
N GLU A 194 8.09 2.86 38.07
CA GLU A 194 9.29 3.61 37.67
C GLU A 194 9.46 4.93 38.44
N GLN A 195 8.52 5.25 39.34
CA GLN A 195 8.49 6.51 40.13
C GLN A 195 8.49 7.76 39.24
N ILE A 196 7.79 7.71 38.10
CA ILE A 196 7.61 8.83 37.18
C ILE A 196 6.34 9.57 37.60
N SER A 197 6.46 10.85 37.94
CA SER A 197 5.29 11.70 38.20
C SER A 197 4.70 12.17 36.87
N VAL A 198 3.42 11.90 36.62
CA VAL A 198 2.72 12.26 35.37
C VAL A 198 1.30 12.70 35.70
N SER A 199 0.86 13.78 35.09
CA SER A 199 -0.54 14.24 35.18
C SER A 199 -1.51 13.30 34.46
N GLU A 200 -2.75 13.18 34.97
CA GLU A 200 -3.78 12.31 34.37
C GLU A 200 -4.11 12.73 32.93
N GLU A 201 -4.17 14.04 32.67
CA GLU A 201 -4.36 14.62 31.34
C GLU A 201 -3.28 14.18 30.34
N ALA A 202 -2.02 14.14 30.79
CA ALA A 202 -0.89 13.69 30.00
C ALA A 202 -1.03 12.20 29.61
N LEU A 203 -1.44 11.34 30.55
CA LEU A 203 -1.65 9.92 30.28
C LEU A 203 -2.79 9.69 29.27
N HIS A 204 -3.91 10.39 29.44
CA HIS A 204 -5.02 10.33 28.49
C HIS A 204 -4.60 10.81 27.10
N TYR A 205 -3.80 11.87 27.02
CA TYR A 205 -3.31 12.38 25.74
C TYR A 205 -2.36 11.40 25.06
N ILE A 206 -1.43 10.77 25.81
CA ILE A 206 -0.56 9.71 25.29
C ILE A 206 -1.38 8.54 24.75
N ALA A 207 -2.35 8.03 25.52
CA ALA A 207 -3.20 6.91 25.13
C ALA A 207 -4.02 7.21 23.86
N ARG A 208 -4.41 8.48 23.67
CA ARG A 208 -5.14 8.94 22.48
C ARG A 208 -4.22 8.96 21.27
N LEU A 209 -2.99 9.46 21.42
CA LEU A 209 -1.99 9.52 20.35
C LEU A 209 -1.50 8.14 19.90
N SER A 210 -1.45 7.17 20.82
CA SER A 210 -1.01 5.80 20.53
C SER A 210 -2.04 4.95 19.78
N ASP A 211 -3.29 5.41 19.63
CA ASP A 211 -4.34 4.74 18.86
C ASP A 211 -4.50 3.24 19.22
N GLY A 212 -4.36 2.90 20.51
CA GLY A 212 -4.47 1.52 21.00
C GLY A 212 -3.20 0.67 20.87
N GLY A 213 -2.07 1.26 20.50
CA GLY A 213 -0.75 0.62 20.44
C GLY A 213 0.10 0.89 21.69
N MET A 214 0.20 -0.09 22.60
CA MET A 214 0.96 0.05 23.85
C MET A 214 2.45 0.35 23.65
N ARG A 215 3.06 -0.16 22.57
CA ARG A 215 4.47 0.13 22.24
C ARG A 215 4.68 1.62 21.98
N ASP A 216 3.77 2.24 21.23
CA ASP A 216 3.87 3.65 20.87
C ASP A 216 3.53 4.53 22.10
N ALA A 217 2.55 4.13 22.91
CA ALA A 217 2.22 4.78 24.19
C ALA A 217 3.43 4.84 25.15
N LEU A 218 4.11 3.70 25.35
CA LEU A 218 5.31 3.64 26.20
C LEU A 218 6.48 4.42 25.62
N SER A 219 6.61 4.47 24.29
CA SER A 219 7.67 5.25 23.65
C SER A 219 7.45 6.76 23.83
N LEU A 220 6.19 7.22 23.76
CA LEU A 220 5.84 8.62 24.03
C LEU A 220 6.04 8.98 25.51
N LEU A 221 5.63 8.09 26.43
CA LEU A 221 5.85 8.29 27.87
C LEU A 221 7.35 8.40 28.19
N ASP A 222 8.17 7.52 27.61
CA ASP A 222 9.62 7.49 27.81
C ASP A 222 10.29 8.79 27.33
N GLN A 223 9.87 9.30 26.16
CA GLN A 223 10.32 10.58 25.62
C GLN A 223 9.87 11.75 26.51
N ALA A 224 8.62 11.74 26.98
CA ALA A 224 8.07 12.79 27.83
C ALA A 224 8.77 12.84 29.20
N ALA A 225 8.99 11.68 29.82
CA ALA A 225 9.74 11.58 31.08
C ALA A 225 11.19 12.04 30.95
N SER A 226 11.82 11.81 29.78
CA SER A 226 13.18 12.29 29.52
C SER A 226 13.27 13.79 29.25
N PHE A 227 12.18 14.41 28.77
CA PHE A 227 12.12 15.83 28.44
C PHE A 227 11.71 16.69 29.63
N ALA A 228 10.76 16.22 30.45
CA ALA A 228 10.22 16.97 31.57
C ALA A 228 11.25 17.14 32.70
N THR A 229 11.20 18.28 33.39
CA THR A 229 12.00 18.54 34.60
C THR A 229 11.12 18.38 35.83
N GLY A 230 10.80 17.13 36.17
CA GLY A 230 9.91 16.78 37.29
C GLY A 230 8.67 16.04 36.81
N GLU A 231 7.48 16.54 37.16
CA GLU A 231 6.21 15.95 36.73
C GLU A 231 5.97 16.19 35.23
N VAL A 232 5.63 15.12 34.51
CA VAL A 232 5.28 15.17 33.09
C VAL A 232 3.87 15.76 32.93
N GLN A 233 3.80 16.90 32.27
CA GLN A 233 2.56 17.61 31.99
C GLN A 233 2.13 17.48 30.53
N LEU A 234 0.87 17.81 30.25
CA LEU A 234 0.32 17.83 28.89
C LEU A 234 1.17 18.71 27.94
N SER A 235 1.68 19.85 28.43
CA SER A 235 2.54 20.76 27.67
C SER A 235 3.82 20.11 27.16
N ASP A 236 4.40 19.18 27.93
CA ASP A 236 5.63 18.48 27.56
C ASP A 236 5.37 17.55 26.38
N ILE A 237 4.27 16.79 26.44
CA ILE A 237 3.87 15.88 25.35
C ILE A 237 3.52 16.66 24.09
N LEU A 238 2.80 17.78 24.22
CA LEU A 238 2.48 18.65 23.08
C LEU A 238 3.75 19.19 22.41
N SER A 239 4.75 19.57 23.20
CA SER A 239 6.03 20.07 22.70
C SER A 239 6.81 18.99 21.93
N ILE A 240 6.81 17.75 22.42
CA ILE A 240 7.49 16.61 21.77
C ILE A 240 6.78 16.17 20.49
N THR A 241 5.46 16.12 20.53
CA THR A 241 4.63 15.59 19.44
C THR A 241 4.34 16.62 18.35
N GLY A 242 4.71 17.89 18.57
CA GLY A 242 4.31 19.02 17.73
C GLY A 242 2.79 19.24 17.76
N GLY A 243 2.14 18.80 18.84
CA GLY A 243 0.70 18.93 19.06
C GLY A 243 0.30 20.37 19.40
N VAL A 244 -0.97 20.68 19.20
CA VAL A 244 -1.57 21.97 19.58
C VAL A 244 -2.56 21.71 20.72
N ALA A 245 -2.50 22.55 21.75
CA ALA A 245 -3.41 22.47 22.89
C ALA A 245 -4.88 22.67 22.46
N SER A 246 -5.80 21.98 23.16
CA SER A 246 -7.24 22.02 22.85
C SER A 246 -7.80 23.45 22.83
N ASP A 247 -7.38 24.31 23.77
CA ASP A 247 -7.83 25.71 23.86
C ASP A 247 -7.46 26.53 22.64
N GLN A 248 -6.30 26.25 22.04
CA GLN A 248 -5.85 26.94 20.83
C GLN A 248 -6.70 26.51 19.62
N PHE A 249 -7.11 25.24 19.55
CA PHE A 249 -8.09 24.79 18.57
C PHE A 249 -9.48 25.38 18.82
N LYS A 250 -9.93 25.50 20.08
CA LYS A 250 -11.18 26.18 20.44
C LYS A 250 -11.18 27.61 19.89
N LYS A 251 -10.09 28.38 20.12
CA LYS A 251 -9.94 29.73 19.55
C LYS A 251 -9.99 29.74 18.02
N LEU A 252 -9.23 28.85 17.36
CA LEU A 252 -9.20 28.77 15.90
C LEU A 252 -10.60 28.49 15.32
N VAL A 253 -11.31 27.52 15.90
CA VAL A 253 -12.67 27.14 15.47
C VAL A 253 -13.67 28.28 15.70
N LEU A 254 -13.56 29.01 16.81
CA LEU A 254 -14.39 30.20 17.04
C LEU A 254 -14.10 31.31 16.02
N TYR A 255 -12.84 31.58 15.67
CA TYR A 255 -12.49 32.53 14.61
C TYR A 255 -13.03 32.11 13.24
N ILE A 256 -13.00 30.81 12.92
CA ILE A 256 -13.62 30.26 11.71
C ILE A 256 -15.13 30.53 11.72
N LYS A 257 -15.81 30.32 12.87
CA LYS A 257 -17.25 30.58 13.00
C LYS A 257 -17.61 32.04 12.81
N GLU A 258 -16.84 32.93 13.43
CA GLU A 258 -16.99 34.38 13.35
C GLU A 258 -16.55 34.95 11.99
N LYS A 259 -16.00 34.12 11.11
CA LYS A 259 -15.42 34.50 9.81
C LYS A 259 -14.27 35.50 9.95
N ASN A 260 -13.58 35.48 11.09
CA ASN A 260 -12.41 36.30 11.33
C ASN A 260 -11.15 35.61 10.76
N LEU A 261 -11.01 35.68 9.44
CA LEU A 261 -9.89 35.09 8.72
C LEU A 261 -8.53 35.64 9.16
N GLY A 262 -8.44 36.93 9.50
CA GLY A 262 -7.20 37.55 9.94
C GLY A 262 -6.68 36.90 11.23
N ALA A 263 -7.51 36.84 12.26
CA ALA A 263 -7.13 36.21 13.54
C ALA A 263 -6.86 34.71 13.40
N ALA A 264 -7.59 34.00 12.53
CA ALA A 264 -7.34 32.59 12.27
C ALA A 264 -5.98 32.35 11.62
N LEU A 265 -5.59 33.18 10.63
CA LEU A 265 -4.30 33.07 9.96
C LEU A 265 -3.13 33.48 10.86
N GLU A 266 -3.28 34.53 11.67
CA GLU A 266 -2.28 34.92 12.68
C GLU A 266 -2.02 33.80 13.71
N LEU A 267 -3.09 33.09 14.11
CA LEU A 267 -2.96 31.97 15.03
C LEU A 267 -2.24 30.77 14.40
N ILE A 268 -2.48 30.49 13.11
CA ILE A 268 -1.76 29.46 12.37
C ILE A 268 -0.28 29.83 12.22
N ASP A 269 0.02 31.08 11.89
CA ASP A 269 1.40 31.56 11.80
C ASP A 269 2.14 31.39 13.14
N THR A 270 1.46 31.71 14.25
CA THR A 270 1.97 31.44 15.60
C THR A 270 2.30 29.96 15.79
N PHE A 271 1.42 29.05 15.36
CA PHE A 271 1.71 27.61 15.44
C PHE A 271 2.94 27.20 14.63
N MET A 272 3.11 27.76 13.43
CA MET A 272 4.26 27.46 12.57
C MET A 272 5.55 28.01 13.16
N GLN A 273 5.54 29.20 13.74
CA GLN A 273 6.68 29.80 14.44
C GLN A 273 7.09 28.99 15.69
N GLU A 274 6.13 28.38 16.38
CA GLU A 274 6.37 27.43 17.48
C GLU A 274 6.89 26.06 17.01
N GLY A 275 7.08 25.86 15.69
CA GLY A 275 7.62 24.62 15.13
C GLY A 275 6.60 23.49 14.97
N LYS A 276 5.30 23.77 15.09
CA LYS A 276 4.24 22.76 14.90
C LYS A 276 4.09 22.44 13.42
N SER A 277 3.90 21.15 13.10
CA SER A 277 3.75 20.73 11.71
C SER A 277 2.33 20.97 11.18
N ALA A 278 2.21 21.56 9.99
CA ALA A 278 0.92 21.80 9.32
C ALA A 278 0.09 20.51 9.12
N ASP A 279 0.74 19.39 8.77
CA ASP A 279 0.09 18.09 8.62
C ASP A 279 -0.57 17.60 9.92
N LYS A 280 0.08 17.80 11.07
CA LYS A 280 -0.51 17.47 12.36
C LYS A 280 -1.59 18.45 12.78
N CYS A 281 -1.45 19.73 12.45
CA CYS A 281 -2.50 20.72 12.68
C CYS A 281 -3.79 20.33 11.93
N ILE A 282 -3.71 19.96 10.65
CA ILE A 282 -4.91 19.56 9.88
C ILE A 282 -5.50 18.25 10.40
N GLU A 283 -4.66 17.25 10.73
CA GLU A 283 -5.09 15.98 11.31
C GLU A 283 -5.84 16.18 12.64
N ASN A 284 -5.30 17.02 13.51
CA ASN A 284 -5.91 17.34 14.79
C ASN A 284 -7.20 18.15 14.63
N LEU A 285 -7.25 19.07 13.66
CA LEU A 285 -8.46 19.84 13.38
C LEU A 285 -9.60 18.96 12.84
N ILE A 286 -9.29 17.99 11.97
CA ILE A 286 -10.25 16.97 11.51
C ILE A 286 -10.79 16.18 12.71
N ASN A 287 -9.90 15.72 13.60
CA ASN A 287 -10.29 15.00 14.80
C ASN A 287 -11.14 15.88 15.74
N TYR A 288 -10.83 17.16 15.88
CA TYR A 288 -11.58 18.11 16.71
C TYR A 288 -13.00 18.32 16.17
N PHE A 289 -13.17 18.58 14.87
CA PHE A 289 -14.51 18.69 14.26
C PHE A 289 -15.30 17.39 14.33
N ARG A 290 -14.63 16.23 14.20
CA ARG A 290 -15.28 14.92 14.41
C ARG A 290 -15.76 14.78 15.85
N ASP A 291 -14.96 15.16 16.84
CA ASP A 291 -15.33 15.08 18.25
C ASP A 291 -16.54 16.01 18.53
N LEU A 292 -16.55 17.24 17.99
CA LEU A 292 -17.70 18.15 18.05
C LEU A 292 -18.97 17.55 17.43
N LEU A 293 -18.85 16.94 16.24
CA LEU A 293 -19.97 16.31 15.54
C LEU A 293 -20.54 15.14 16.34
N MET A 294 -19.67 14.30 16.91
CA MET A 294 -20.07 13.17 17.74
C MET A 294 -20.78 13.62 19.01
N VAL A 295 -20.25 14.63 19.72
CA VAL A 295 -20.90 15.20 20.91
C VAL A 295 -22.28 15.77 20.56
N ARG A 296 -22.43 16.38 19.38
CA ARG A 296 -23.70 16.96 18.93
C ARG A 296 -24.74 15.93 18.51
N MET A 297 -24.32 14.82 17.89
CA MET A 297 -25.21 13.79 17.35
C MET A 297 -25.53 12.67 18.33
N VAL A 298 -24.58 12.27 19.18
CA VAL A 298 -24.73 11.13 20.10
C VAL A 298 -24.16 11.48 21.48
N PRO A 299 -24.73 12.46 22.21
CA PRO A 299 -24.16 13.02 23.44
C PRO A 299 -23.94 12.02 24.59
N ASN A 300 -24.58 10.85 24.55
CA ASN A 300 -24.49 9.81 25.59
C ASN A 300 -23.69 8.56 25.14
N SER A 301 -22.90 8.64 24.07
CA SER A 301 -22.11 7.50 23.62
C SER A 301 -20.89 7.27 24.51
N PRO A 302 -20.67 6.06 25.06
CA PRO A 302 -19.49 5.74 25.87
C PRO A 302 -18.17 5.92 25.11
N VAL A 303 -18.20 5.81 23.78
CA VAL A 303 -17.03 6.01 22.90
C VAL A 303 -16.54 7.47 22.91
N ILE A 304 -17.43 8.43 23.20
CA ILE A 304 -17.08 9.86 23.27
C ILE A 304 -16.47 10.18 24.63
N SER A 305 -17.03 9.63 25.72
CA SER A 305 -16.51 9.82 27.08
C SER A 305 -15.11 9.23 27.26
N GLU A 306 -14.76 8.17 26.55
CA GLU A 306 -13.41 7.60 26.60
C GLU A 306 -12.37 8.43 25.82
N ARG A 307 -12.80 9.27 24.87
CA ARG A 307 -11.91 10.01 23.94
C ARG A 307 -11.75 11.48 24.29
N VAL A 308 -12.70 12.05 25.02
CA VAL A 308 -12.77 13.47 25.36
C VAL A 308 -12.63 13.64 26.87
N PHE A 309 -11.54 14.27 27.31
CA PHE A 309 -11.28 14.58 28.71
C PHE A 309 -12.22 15.68 29.24
N ASP A 310 -12.42 16.76 28.47
CA ASP A 310 -13.34 17.86 28.83
C ASP A 310 -14.58 17.90 27.90
N MET A 311 -15.63 17.20 28.31
CA MET A 311 -16.91 17.16 27.59
C MET A 311 -17.68 18.49 27.66
N GLY A 312 -17.42 19.33 28.68
CA GLY A 312 -18.17 20.57 28.91
C GLY A 312 -17.86 21.61 27.85
N ASP A 313 -16.57 21.88 27.69
CA ASP A 313 -16.06 22.88 26.75
C ASP A 313 -16.33 22.52 25.29
N LEU A 314 -16.16 21.24 24.94
CA LEU A 314 -16.47 20.74 23.59
C LEU A 314 -17.97 20.84 23.26
N ARG A 315 -18.85 20.64 24.24
CA ARG A 315 -20.30 20.74 24.04
C ARG A 315 -20.75 22.18 23.79
N GLU A 316 -20.15 23.14 24.46
CA GLU A 316 -20.40 24.57 24.22
C GLU A 316 -20.05 24.95 22.78
N VAL A 317 -18.84 24.58 22.33
CA VAL A 317 -18.38 24.84 20.96
C VAL A 317 -19.25 24.10 19.93
N ALA A 318 -19.63 22.85 20.21
CA ALA A 318 -20.43 22.03 19.30
C ALA A 318 -21.81 22.64 19.02
N ASN A 319 -22.38 23.41 19.96
CA ASN A 319 -23.66 24.07 19.77
C ASN A 319 -23.61 25.23 18.77
N HIS A 320 -22.43 25.77 18.46
CA HIS A 320 -22.25 26.88 17.52
C HIS A 320 -22.27 26.45 16.04
N PHE A 321 -22.20 25.14 15.77
CA PHE A 321 -22.17 24.59 14.41
C PHE A 321 -23.30 23.57 14.21
N SER A 322 -23.83 23.52 13.00
CA SER A 322 -24.73 22.47 12.57
C SER A 322 -23.95 21.21 12.16
N PRO A 323 -24.55 20.01 12.26
CA PRO A 323 -23.91 18.77 11.80
C PRO A 323 -23.48 18.81 10.33
N SER A 324 -24.28 19.43 9.46
CA SER A 324 -23.96 19.58 8.03
C SER A 324 -22.76 20.51 7.78
N GLU A 325 -22.64 21.61 8.53
CA GLU A 325 -21.45 22.48 8.47
C GLU A 325 -20.20 21.71 8.90
N MET A 326 -20.25 20.99 10.03
CA MET A 326 -19.10 20.22 10.51
C MET A 326 -18.68 19.13 9.51
N MET A 327 -19.63 18.42 8.89
CA MET A 327 -19.32 17.42 7.85
C MET A 327 -18.63 18.05 6.64
N ALA A 328 -19.12 19.20 6.14
CA ALA A 328 -18.50 19.90 5.02
C ALA A 328 -17.09 20.42 5.35
N MET A 329 -16.87 20.86 6.59
CA MET A 329 -15.55 21.25 7.08
C MET A 329 -14.60 20.04 7.11
N ILE A 330 -15.03 18.90 7.66
CA ILE A 330 -14.24 17.67 7.70
C ILE A 330 -13.88 17.18 6.29
N GLU A 331 -14.82 17.23 5.34
CA GLU A 331 -14.56 16.84 3.94
C GLU A 331 -13.50 17.74 3.30
N THR A 332 -13.63 19.07 3.48
CA THR A 332 -12.66 20.04 2.97
C THR A 332 -11.27 19.80 3.56
N LEU A 333 -11.17 19.58 4.87
CA LEU A 333 -9.89 19.33 5.54
C LEU A 333 -9.26 17.99 5.10
N ASN A 334 -10.04 16.93 4.93
CA ASN A 334 -9.55 15.63 4.45
C ASN A 334 -8.98 15.72 3.01
N HIS A 335 -9.63 16.51 2.16
CA HIS A 335 -9.14 16.76 0.80
C HIS A 335 -7.75 17.40 0.86
N TYR A 336 -7.58 18.48 1.62
CA TYR A 336 -6.28 19.15 1.76
C TYR A 336 -5.23 18.31 2.48
N GLN A 337 -5.61 17.52 3.48
CA GLN A 337 -4.68 16.59 4.15
C GLN A 337 -4.10 15.57 3.16
N SER A 338 -4.90 15.14 2.18
CA SER A 338 -4.43 14.22 1.13
C SER A 338 -3.47 14.91 0.15
N GLU A 339 -3.73 16.18 -0.19
CA GLU A 339 -2.86 16.98 -1.06
C GLU A 339 -1.53 17.35 -0.38
N MET A 340 -1.53 17.59 0.93
CA MET A 340 -0.33 17.94 1.70
C MET A 340 0.77 16.87 1.59
N LYS A 341 0.41 15.59 1.49
CA LYS A 341 1.36 14.47 1.36
C LYS A 341 2.33 14.60 0.18
N TYR A 342 1.96 15.35 -0.85
CA TYR A 342 2.76 15.55 -2.07
C TYR A 342 3.20 17.00 -2.27
N SER A 343 2.89 17.89 -1.32
CA SER A 343 3.17 19.31 -1.44
C SER A 343 4.56 19.66 -0.90
N VAL A 344 5.20 20.63 -1.54
CA VAL A 344 6.44 21.25 -1.06
C VAL A 344 6.15 22.34 -0.02
N GLN A 345 4.91 22.82 0.07
CA GLN A 345 4.48 23.86 1.00
C GLN A 345 3.19 23.45 1.74
N PRO A 346 3.29 22.63 2.80
CA PRO A 346 2.13 22.20 3.59
C PRO A 346 1.43 23.36 4.32
N GLN A 347 2.18 24.36 4.79
CA GLN A 347 1.60 25.55 5.47
C GLN A 347 0.60 26.28 4.59
N THR A 348 0.95 26.56 3.32
CA THR A 348 0.07 27.24 2.38
C THR A 348 -1.24 26.47 2.18
N LEU A 349 -1.19 25.13 2.11
CA LEU A 349 -2.38 24.30 1.99
C LEU A 349 -3.25 24.35 3.25
N LEU A 350 -2.64 24.44 4.43
CA LEU A 350 -3.38 24.61 5.68
C LEU A 350 -4.13 25.94 5.65
N GLU A 351 -3.45 27.04 5.33
CA GLU A 351 -4.06 28.38 5.22
C GLU A 351 -5.22 28.39 4.22
N ILE A 352 -5.03 27.82 3.02
CA ILE A 352 -6.09 27.70 2.00
C ILE A 352 -7.28 26.89 2.54
N SER A 353 -7.02 25.80 3.26
CA SER A 353 -8.10 24.98 3.84
C SER A 353 -8.94 25.79 4.84
N ILE A 354 -8.29 26.59 5.70
CA ILE A 354 -8.96 27.46 6.68
C ILE A 354 -9.73 28.59 5.99
N MET A 355 -9.18 29.14 4.91
CA MET A 355 -9.88 30.13 4.09
C MET A 355 -11.15 29.55 3.46
N LYS A 356 -11.08 28.33 2.91
CA LYS A 356 -12.25 27.68 2.28
C LYS A 356 -13.35 27.33 3.28
N ILE A 357 -13.01 26.81 4.46
CA ILE A 357 -14.01 26.46 5.49
C ILE A 357 -14.67 27.70 6.12
N SER A 358 -13.93 28.80 6.27
CA SER A 358 -14.48 30.07 6.80
C SER A 358 -15.29 30.84 5.75
N GLY A 359 -14.92 30.68 4.47
CA GLY A 359 -15.44 31.46 3.35
C GLY A 359 -16.75 30.97 2.74
N GLY A 360 -17.21 29.75 3.07
CA GLY A 360 -18.49 29.17 2.64
C GLY A 360 -18.77 29.30 1.14
N HIS A 361 -18.48 28.24 0.37
CA HIS A 361 -19.11 27.93 -0.95
C HIS A 361 -19.74 29.13 -1.70
N ARG A 362 -18.93 30.04 -2.25
CA ARG A 362 -19.40 30.90 -3.34
C ARG A 362 -19.43 30.07 -4.61
N GLY A 363 -20.54 29.37 -4.86
CA GLY A 363 -20.69 28.64 -6.13
C GLY A 363 -21.85 27.68 -6.30
N ALA A 364 -23.00 27.86 -5.66
CA ALA A 364 -24.26 27.27 -6.14
C ALA A 364 -25.44 27.83 -5.34
N GLU A 365 -26.15 28.81 -5.91
CA GLU A 365 -27.63 28.90 -5.89
C GLU A 365 -28.09 30.23 -6.51
N SER A 366 -28.82 30.13 -7.63
CA SER A 366 -29.94 31.03 -7.94
C SER A 366 -30.77 30.42 -9.07
N SER A 367 -31.52 29.38 -8.72
CA SER A 367 -32.72 28.97 -9.43
C SER A 367 -33.93 29.48 -8.63
N SER A 368 -34.46 30.65 -9.00
CA SER A 368 -35.90 30.96 -8.87
C SER A 368 -36.22 32.34 -9.44
N SER A 369 -36.89 32.32 -10.60
CA SER A 369 -38.02 33.18 -10.99
C SER A 369 -38.05 34.64 -10.53
N VAL A 370 -37.76 35.57 -11.45
CA VAL A 370 -38.49 36.84 -11.57
C VAL A 370 -38.77 37.11 -13.04
N SER A 371 -40.05 37.13 -13.38
CA SER A 371 -40.61 37.53 -14.67
C SER A 371 -41.02 39.01 -14.61
N VAL A 372 -40.30 39.93 -15.25
CA VAL A 372 -40.83 41.26 -15.62
C VAL A 372 -40.09 41.81 -16.85
N THR A 373 -40.82 41.87 -17.96
CA THR A 373 -40.83 42.81 -19.10
C THR A 373 -39.55 43.40 -19.71
N SER A 374 -39.51 43.31 -21.03
CA SER A 374 -38.85 44.17 -22.02
C SER A 374 -38.53 45.61 -21.57
N GLU A 375 -37.29 46.05 -21.76
CA GLU A 375 -36.92 47.03 -22.81
C GLU A 375 -35.39 47.28 -22.88
N ALA A 376 -34.90 47.25 -24.13
CA ALA A 376 -33.74 47.92 -24.71
C ALA A 376 -32.38 48.01 -23.96
N GLY A 377 -31.36 47.36 -24.55
CA GLY A 377 -29.98 47.89 -24.49
C GLY A 377 -28.82 46.88 -24.48
N GLY A 378 -28.51 46.26 -25.63
CA GLY A 378 -27.15 45.86 -26.01
C GLY A 378 -26.51 44.61 -25.39
N ARG A 379 -26.62 43.45 -26.07
CA ARG A 379 -25.67 42.33 -25.94
C ARG A 379 -25.32 41.73 -27.30
N LEU A 380 -24.02 41.54 -27.51
CA LEU A 380 -23.37 40.89 -28.66
C LEU A 380 -23.75 39.39 -28.79
N PRO A 381 -23.59 38.78 -29.98
CA PRO A 381 -24.31 37.57 -30.37
C PRO A 381 -23.61 36.27 -29.95
N GLN A 382 -24.18 35.55 -28.97
CA GLN A 382 -23.87 34.13 -28.71
C GLN A 382 -24.86 33.17 -29.38
N GLY A 383 -25.97 33.66 -29.93
CA GLY A 383 -27.00 32.83 -30.57
C GLY A 383 -26.58 32.26 -31.94
N ASP A 384 -25.86 33.05 -32.74
CA ASP A 384 -25.45 32.64 -34.10
C ASP A 384 -24.46 31.47 -34.10
N LEU A 385 -23.59 31.40 -33.09
CA LEU A 385 -22.58 30.34 -33.00
C LEU A 385 -23.21 28.99 -32.66
N PHE A 386 -24.24 28.99 -31.81
CA PHE A 386 -24.93 27.76 -31.41
C PHE A 386 -25.82 27.22 -32.53
N ALA A 387 -26.49 28.10 -33.27
CA ALA A 387 -27.24 27.72 -34.46
C ALA A 387 -26.33 27.14 -35.56
N GLN A 388 -25.16 27.76 -35.81
CA GLN A 388 -24.19 27.25 -36.78
C GLN A 388 -23.55 25.91 -36.37
N MET A 389 -23.28 25.69 -35.08
CA MET A 389 -22.74 24.41 -34.61
C MET A 389 -23.76 23.28 -34.69
N THR A 390 -25.03 23.57 -34.41
CA THR A 390 -26.11 22.56 -34.50
C THR A 390 -26.36 22.16 -35.95
N GLN A 391 -26.31 23.12 -36.88
CA GLN A 391 -26.46 22.85 -38.31
C GLN A 391 -25.29 22.07 -38.91
N LYS A 392 -24.06 22.29 -38.43
CA LYS A 392 -22.87 21.50 -38.83
C LYS A 392 -22.91 20.07 -38.31
N LEU A 393 -23.45 19.84 -37.11
CA LEU A 393 -23.61 18.50 -36.56
C LEU A 393 -24.60 17.67 -37.38
N GLN A 394 -25.74 18.24 -37.79
CA GLN A 394 -26.70 17.55 -38.66
C GLN A 394 -26.13 17.22 -40.05
N GLN A 395 -25.38 18.14 -40.67
CA GLN A 395 -24.74 17.86 -41.97
C GLN A 395 -23.67 16.76 -41.89
N LEU A 396 -22.93 16.67 -40.78
CA LEU A 396 -21.94 15.62 -40.57
C LEU A 396 -22.59 14.25 -40.35
N GLU A 397 -23.72 14.20 -39.65
CA GLU A 397 -24.49 12.96 -39.46
C GLU A 397 -25.05 12.45 -40.79
N GLU A 398 -25.56 13.33 -41.65
CA GLU A 398 -26.04 12.96 -43.00
C GLU A 398 -24.90 12.49 -43.93
N GLN A 399 -23.71 13.08 -43.81
CA GLN A 399 -22.53 12.66 -44.57
C GLN A 399 -22.00 11.30 -44.13
N ILE A 400 -22.01 11.01 -42.83
CA ILE A 400 -21.60 9.70 -42.31
C ILE A 400 -22.63 8.62 -42.73
N ALA A 401 -23.92 8.95 -42.70
CA ALA A 401 -24.97 8.04 -43.15
C ALA A 401 -24.91 7.72 -44.65
N SER A 402 -24.45 8.66 -45.48
CA SER A 402 -24.27 8.43 -46.93
C SER A 402 -23.01 7.62 -47.24
N LEU A 403 -21.90 7.85 -46.52
CA LEU A 403 -20.64 7.12 -46.67
C LEU A 403 -20.73 5.65 -46.23
N VAL A 404 -21.56 5.33 -45.24
CA VAL A 404 -21.81 3.95 -44.81
C VAL A 404 -22.72 3.19 -45.80
N LYS A 405 -23.57 3.90 -46.57
CA LYS A 405 -24.39 3.30 -47.62
C LYS A 405 -23.64 3.05 -48.93
N SER A 406 -22.60 3.82 -49.23
CA SER A 406 -21.70 3.57 -50.37
C SER A 406 -20.49 2.73 -49.92
N GLY A 407 -20.69 1.42 -49.80
CA GLY A 407 -19.64 0.48 -49.42
C GLY A 407 -18.39 0.58 -50.30
N VAL A 408 -17.22 0.76 -49.68
CA VAL A 408 -15.94 0.84 -50.39
C VAL A 408 -15.30 -0.55 -50.45
N THR A 409 -15.40 -1.18 -51.61
CA THR A 409 -14.57 -2.30 -52.06
C THR A 409 -13.19 -1.81 -52.46
N GLY A 410 -12.14 -2.49 -52.02
CA GLY A 410 -10.76 -2.19 -52.39
C GLY A 410 -10.43 -2.55 -53.83
N ALA A 411 -9.60 -1.73 -54.48
CA ALA A 411 -8.81 -2.10 -55.64
C ALA A 411 -7.55 -1.23 -55.74
N ALA A 412 -6.43 -1.93 -55.87
CA ALA A 412 -5.14 -1.64 -56.51
C ALA A 412 -4.65 -0.19 -56.70
N ALA A 413 -3.40 -0.01 -56.28
CA ALA A 413 -2.56 1.16 -56.43
C ALA A 413 -2.08 1.37 -57.89
N ASP A 414 -1.85 2.64 -58.25
CA ASP A 414 -0.88 3.05 -59.27
C ASP A 414 -0.02 4.20 -58.67
N PRO A 415 1.29 4.28 -58.97
CA PRO A 415 2.28 4.96 -58.15
C PRO A 415 2.66 6.32 -58.72
N ASN A 416 2.62 7.38 -57.89
CA ASN A 416 3.69 8.38 -57.90
C ASN A 416 3.62 9.35 -56.72
N ALA A 417 4.77 9.45 -56.05
CA ALA A 417 5.37 10.63 -55.44
C ALA A 417 4.56 11.51 -54.46
N ARG A 418 5.02 11.46 -53.19
CA ARG A 418 5.60 12.56 -52.38
C ARG A 418 5.00 13.96 -52.60
N GLN A 419 4.66 14.79 -51.61
CA GLN A 419 5.04 14.95 -50.20
C GLN A 419 4.25 16.17 -49.70
N ALA A 420 3.85 16.21 -48.42
CA ALA A 420 4.12 17.31 -47.48
C ALA A 420 3.04 17.51 -46.40
N ALA A 421 3.56 17.79 -45.19
CA ALA A 421 3.02 18.67 -44.17
C ALA A 421 2.04 18.12 -43.10
N SER A 422 2.66 17.79 -41.96
CA SER A 422 2.44 18.41 -40.63
C SER A 422 1.05 18.33 -39.96
N ALA A 423 0.96 17.34 -39.07
CA ALA A 423 0.48 17.37 -37.68
C ALA A 423 -0.12 18.67 -37.08
N LYS A 424 -1.29 18.49 -36.44
CA LYS A 424 -1.48 18.78 -35.00
C LYS A 424 -2.59 17.91 -34.39
N VAL A 425 -2.34 17.54 -33.13
CA VAL A 425 -3.04 16.62 -32.22
C VAL A 425 -4.43 17.15 -31.80
N PRO A 426 -5.37 16.25 -31.43
CA PRO A 426 -6.02 16.44 -30.14
C PRO A 426 -5.97 15.18 -29.26
N VAL A 427 -5.94 15.46 -27.96
CA VAL A 427 -5.94 14.56 -26.81
C VAL A 427 -7.27 13.80 -26.73
N ALA A 428 -7.21 12.50 -26.44
CA ALA A 428 -8.32 11.75 -25.84
C ALA A 428 -7.82 10.57 -24.98
N SER A 429 -8.24 10.61 -23.72
CA SER A 429 -8.61 9.49 -22.83
C SER A 429 -8.14 8.06 -23.16
N ALA A 430 -7.53 7.41 -22.16
CA ALA A 430 -7.39 5.96 -22.10
C ALA A 430 -8.75 5.26 -22.27
N PRO A 431 -8.76 4.10 -22.93
CA PRO A 431 -8.74 2.88 -22.13
C PRO A 431 -7.70 1.86 -22.61
N SER A 432 -7.24 1.07 -21.65
CA SER A 432 -6.45 -0.14 -21.81
C SER A 432 -6.87 -0.99 -23.04
N LYS A 433 -5.97 -1.12 -24.01
CA LYS A 433 -5.89 -2.28 -24.89
C LYS A 433 -4.43 -2.72 -24.94
N LYS A 434 -4.22 -4.00 -24.61
CA LYS A 434 -2.99 -4.74 -24.90
C LYS A 434 -2.63 -4.50 -26.36
N SER A 435 -1.64 -3.66 -26.64
CA SER A 435 -1.00 -3.62 -27.95
C SER A 435 -0.11 -4.86 -28.02
N GLY A 436 -0.62 -5.92 -28.65
CA GLY A 436 0.22 -7.03 -29.08
C GLY A 436 1.23 -6.51 -30.08
N ILE A 437 2.42 -6.15 -29.60
CA ILE A 437 3.59 -5.93 -30.45
C ILE A 437 3.90 -7.30 -31.04
N LYS A 438 3.88 -7.44 -32.37
CA LYS A 438 4.37 -8.65 -33.04
C LYS A 438 5.89 -8.70 -32.87
N LEU A 439 6.36 -9.39 -31.82
CA LEU A 439 7.76 -9.44 -31.40
C LEU A 439 8.64 -10.24 -32.38
N ASP A 440 8.04 -11.08 -33.23
CA ASP A 440 8.75 -11.95 -34.18
C ASP A 440 9.68 -11.19 -35.15
N GLY A 441 9.28 -9.99 -35.58
CA GLY A 441 10.10 -9.13 -36.44
C GLY A 441 11.30 -8.52 -35.71
N TYR A 442 11.11 -8.16 -34.43
CA TYR A 442 12.15 -7.56 -33.60
C TYR A 442 13.15 -8.60 -33.10
N LEU A 443 12.73 -9.85 -32.90
CA LEU A 443 13.63 -10.96 -32.54
C LEU A 443 14.61 -11.28 -33.68
N LYS A 444 14.15 -11.30 -34.94
CA LYS A 444 15.03 -11.46 -36.11
C LYS A 444 15.97 -10.28 -36.32
N ALA A 445 15.51 -9.06 -36.01
CA ALA A 445 16.30 -7.84 -36.11
C ALA A 445 17.27 -7.63 -34.93
N ALA A 446 17.12 -8.35 -33.81
CA ALA A 446 18.03 -8.27 -32.67
C ALA A 446 19.46 -8.71 -33.04
N GLU A 447 19.62 -9.60 -34.02
CA GLU A 447 20.92 -10.06 -34.50
C GLU A 447 21.46 -9.26 -35.71
N SER A 448 20.71 -8.26 -36.18
CA SER A 448 21.07 -7.46 -37.36
C SER A 448 22.34 -6.62 -37.11
N PRO A 449 23.13 -6.32 -38.17
CA PRO A 449 24.30 -5.46 -38.06
C PRO A 449 23.95 -4.03 -37.60
N GLU A 450 22.71 -3.58 -37.84
CA GLU A 450 22.21 -2.26 -37.46
C GLU A 450 21.96 -2.17 -35.94
N THR A 451 21.37 -3.21 -35.33
CA THR A 451 21.19 -3.30 -33.87
C THR A 451 22.54 -3.33 -33.15
N LYS A 452 23.52 -4.07 -33.69
CA LYS A 452 24.89 -4.11 -33.13
C LYS A 452 25.60 -2.75 -33.21
N ALA A 453 25.44 -2.02 -34.31
CA ALA A 453 25.97 -0.66 -34.45
C ALA A 453 25.31 0.34 -33.49
N ALA A 454 24.00 0.21 -33.25
CA ALA A 454 23.27 1.03 -32.28
C ALA A 454 23.68 0.72 -30.84
N LEU A 455 23.95 -0.55 -30.52
CA LEU A 455 24.45 -0.97 -29.20
C LEU A 455 25.81 -0.35 -28.86
N MET A 456 26.71 -0.22 -29.84
CA MET A 456 27.99 0.47 -29.65
C MET A 456 27.84 1.97 -29.36
N LYS A 457 26.79 2.61 -29.88
CA LYS A 457 26.48 4.02 -29.67
C LYS A 457 25.55 4.28 -28.47
N TRP A 458 25.09 3.23 -27.79
CA TRP A 458 24.11 3.34 -26.70
C TRP A 458 24.65 4.12 -25.49
N SER A 459 25.94 3.96 -25.17
CA SER A 459 26.61 4.74 -24.12
C SER A 459 26.59 6.24 -24.41
N GLN A 460 26.71 6.62 -25.69
CA GLN A 460 26.62 8.00 -26.15
C GLN A 460 25.19 8.53 -26.05
N VAL A 461 24.18 7.71 -26.40
CA VAL A 461 22.75 8.07 -26.21
C VAL A 461 22.45 8.36 -24.74
N LEU A 462 22.92 7.53 -23.82
CA LEU A 462 22.70 7.75 -22.38
C LEU A 462 23.38 9.05 -21.90
N SER A 463 24.59 9.33 -22.37
CA SER A 463 25.29 10.58 -22.05
C SER A 463 24.53 11.82 -22.54
N ASP A 464 24.06 11.80 -23.77
CA ASP A 464 23.36 12.94 -24.39
C ASP A 464 21.96 13.16 -23.76
N VAL A 465 21.29 12.09 -23.31
CA VAL A 465 20.04 12.20 -22.52
C VAL A 465 20.31 12.84 -21.16
N LYS A 466 21.45 12.52 -20.52
CA LYS A 466 21.86 13.11 -19.25
C LYS A 466 22.12 14.62 -19.37
N GLU A 467 22.75 15.05 -20.46
CA GLU A 467 23.01 16.47 -20.72
C GLU A 467 21.73 17.27 -20.96
N LYS A 468 20.72 16.69 -21.62
CA LYS A 468 19.43 17.37 -21.83
C LYS A 468 18.58 17.45 -20.57
N LYS A 469 18.39 16.33 -19.86
CA LYS A 469 17.65 16.28 -18.59
C LYS A 469 18.11 15.11 -17.72
N ILE A 470 18.78 15.43 -16.62
CA ILE A 470 19.26 14.46 -15.61
C ILE A 470 18.11 13.59 -15.07
N THR A 471 16.93 14.18 -14.87
CA THR A 471 15.75 13.44 -14.38
C THR A 471 15.28 12.38 -15.37
N VAL A 472 15.31 12.65 -16.68
CA VAL A 472 14.92 11.68 -17.72
C VAL A 472 15.95 10.56 -17.83
N HIS A 473 17.24 10.89 -17.74
CA HIS A 473 18.32 9.91 -17.70
C HIS A 473 18.16 8.91 -16.55
N ALA A 474 17.80 9.37 -15.35
CA ALA A 474 17.61 8.48 -14.19
C ALA A 474 16.54 7.40 -14.42
N TRP A 475 15.50 7.70 -15.22
CA TRP A 475 14.48 6.71 -15.58
C TRP A 475 14.89 5.83 -16.77
N PHE A 476 15.66 6.39 -17.70
CA PHE A 476 16.04 5.74 -18.96
C PHE A 476 17.27 4.83 -18.86
N VAL A 477 18.20 5.10 -17.91
CA VAL A 477 19.46 4.34 -17.74
C VAL A 477 19.24 2.86 -17.43
N ASN A 478 18.07 2.51 -16.88
CA ASN A 478 17.68 1.13 -16.56
C ASN A 478 16.96 0.42 -17.71
N GLY A 479 16.92 1.04 -18.90
CA GLY A 479 16.43 0.46 -20.14
C GLY A 479 17.58 -0.07 -20.99
N ASP A 480 17.48 -1.33 -21.39
CA ASP A 480 18.46 -1.96 -22.28
C ASP A 480 17.93 -1.90 -23.73
N LEU A 481 18.76 -1.45 -24.66
CA LEU A 481 18.46 -1.55 -26.10
C LEU A 481 18.50 -3.02 -26.51
N VAL A 482 17.40 -3.53 -27.07
CA VAL A 482 17.29 -4.96 -27.38
C VAL A 482 17.14 -5.24 -28.87
N SER A 483 16.48 -4.34 -29.60
CA SER A 483 16.33 -4.47 -31.05
C SER A 483 16.14 -3.11 -31.70
N MET A 484 16.60 -3.00 -32.94
CA MET A 484 16.37 -1.87 -33.83
C MET A 484 15.82 -2.41 -35.14
N LEU A 485 14.64 -1.93 -35.54
CA LEU A 485 14.00 -2.30 -36.80
C LEU A 485 13.54 -1.02 -37.50
N ASP A 486 14.06 -0.78 -38.70
CA ASP A 486 13.77 0.41 -39.52
C ASP A 486 13.97 1.73 -38.73
N ASP A 487 12.89 2.45 -38.46
CA ASP A 487 12.85 3.73 -37.74
C ASP A 487 12.44 3.56 -36.27
N VAL A 488 12.49 2.34 -35.71
CA VAL A 488 12.02 2.03 -34.36
C VAL A 488 13.11 1.40 -33.50
N VAL A 489 13.28 1.96 -32.29
CA VAL A 489 14.19 1.48 -31.24
C VAL A 489 13.37 0.82 -30.15
N LEU A 490 13.65 -0.46 -29.89
CA LEU A 490 13.00 -1.24 -28.85
C LEU A 490 13.88 -1.34 -27.60
N VAL A 491 13.39 -0.79 -26.49
CA VAL A 491 14.09 -0.77 -25.20
C VAL A 491 13.34 -1.62 -24.18
N ALA A 492 14.00 -2.58 -23.56
CA ALA A 492 13.41 -3.41 -22.50
C ALA A 492 13.77 -2.89 -21.12
N PHE A 493 12.79 -2.83 -20.24
CA PHE A 493 12.95 -2.38 -18.85
C PHE A 493 12.76 -3.53 -17.87
N LYS A 494 13.52 -3.49 -16.77
CA LYS A 494 13.38 -4.45 -15.65
C LYS A 494 12.22 -4.10 -14.71
N ASN A 495 11.77 -2.85 -14.68
CA ASN A 495 10.76 -2.34 -13.75
C ASN A 495 9.70 -1.52 -14.49
N GLU A 496 8.43 -1.73 -14.17
CA GLU A 496 7.27 -1.02 -14.73
C GLU A 496 7.31 0.49 -14.44
N MET A 497 7.83 0.90 -13.28
CA MET A 497 7.92 2.33 -12.94
C MET A 497 8.85 3.09 -13.90
N HIS A 498 9.98 2.48 -14.27
CA HIS A 498 10.93 3.05 -15.23
C HIS A 498 10.32 3.10 -16.64
N ARG A 499 9.61 2.04 -17.06
CA ARG A 499 8.88 2.00 -18.34
C ARG A 499 7.79 3.08 -18.42
N ASN A 500 6.87 3.11 -17.45
CA ASN A 500 5.72 4.01 -17.45
C ASN A 500 6.14 5.49 -17.39
N THR A 501 7.26 5.79 -16.72
CA THR A 501 7.80 7.14 -16.65
C THR A 501 8.53 7.55 -17.93
N THR A 502 9.20 6.62 -18.60
CA THR A 502 9.82 6.83 -19.93
C THR A 502 8.77 6.99 -21.03
N GLU A 503 7.63 6.29 -20.94
CA GLU A 503 6.52 6.39 -21.90
C GLU A 503 5.75 7.71 -21.83
N LYS A 504 5.95 8.53 -20.79
CA LYS A 504 5.33 9.86 -20.70
C LYS A 504 5.72 10.71 -21.92
N PRO A 505 4.77 11.43 -22.55
CA PRO A 505 5.01 12.14 -23.81
C PRO A 505 6.20 13.13 -23.75
N GLU A 506 6.35 13.83 -22.63
CA GLU A 506 7.43 14.80 -22.42
C GLU A 506 8.82 14.15 -22.40
N ASN A 507 8.94 12.97 -21.81
CA ASN A 507 10.20 12.24 -21.70
C ASN A 507 10.53 11.54 -23.01
N LYS A 508 9.52 10.93 -23.63
CA LYS A 508 9.63 10.23 -24.91
C LYS A 508 10.14 11.15 -26.03
N VAL A 509 9.61 12.37 -26.14
CA VAL A 509 10.07 13.34 -27.15
C VAL A 509 11.55 13.70 -26.98
N ILE A 510 12.01 13.87 -25.75
CA ILE A 510 13.42 14.20 -25.46
C ILE A 510 14.34 13.06 -25.87
N ILE A 511 13.95 11.82 -25.56
CA ILE A 511 14.72 10.62 -25.89
C ILE A 511 14.75 10.39 -27.41
N GLU A 512 13.62 10.52 -28.11
CA GLU A 512 13.54 10.38 -29.57
C GLU A 512 14.39 11.44 -30.31
N GLN A 513 14.45 12.67 -29.79
CA GLN A 513 15.34 13.71 -30.32
C GLN A 513 16.83 13.35 -30.15
N VAL A 514 17.21 12.77 -29.00
CA VAL A 514 18.60 12.33 -28.78
C VAL A 514 18.94 11.14 -29.67
N LEU A 515 18.04 10.15 -29.77
CA LEU A 515 18.20 9.01 -30.67
C LEU A 515 18.38 9.45 -32.12
N THR A 516 17.59 10.43 -32.57
CA THR A 516 17.70 10.99 -33.93
C THR A 516 19.05 11.69 -34.16
N SER A 517 19.56 12.40 -33.15
CA SER A 517 20.86 13.08 -33.22
C SER A 517 22.04 12.11 -33.30
N VAL A 518 22.00 11.01 -32.53
CA VAL A 518 23.11 10.05 -32.43
C VAL A 518 23.09 9.03 -33.58
N LEU A 519 21.91 8.65 -34.06
CA LEU A 519 21.73 7.63 -35.09
C LEU A 519 21.54 8.22 -36.50
N GLY A 520 21.35 9.54 -36.63
CA GLY A 520 21.31 10.26 -37.90
C GLY A 520 20.06 10.02 -38.74
N LYS A 521 19.04 9.34 -38.19
CA LYS A 521 17.74 9.04 -38.81
C LYS A 521 16.62 9.31 -37.79
N PRO A 522 15.40 9.68 -38.23
CA PRO A 522 14.28 9.91 -37.32
C PRO A 522 13.85 8.61 -36.64
N MET A 523 14.13 8.48 -35.34
CA MET A 523 13.85 7.26 -34.59
C MET A 523 12.64 7.43 -33.65
N ARG A 524 11.80 6.40 -33.57
CA ARG A 524 10.71 6.26 -32.59
C ARG A 524 11.10 5.29 -31.48
N LEU A 525 10.68 5.61 -30.25
CA LEU A 525 10.93 4.78 -29.09
C LEU A 525 9.74 3.85 -28.81
N LEU A 526 10.00 2.55 -28.73
CA LEU A 526 9.10 1.53 -28.18
C LEU A 526 9.72 0.90 -26.94
N THR A 527 8.87 0.59 -25.98
CA THR A 527 9.28 0.11 -24.66
C THR A 527 8.49 -1.13 -24.28
N ILE A 528 9.19 -2.15 -23.78
CA ILE A 528 8.61 -3.42 -23.33
C ILE A 528 9.19 -3.84 -21.99
N MET A 529 8.54 -4.80 -21.32
CA MET A 529 9.14 -5.42 -20.14
C MET A 529 10.16 -6.47 -20.55
N ARG A 530 11.25 -6.59 -19.78
CA ARG A 530 12.30 -7.58 -20.03
C ARG A 530 11.78 -9.02 -19.96
N LYS A 531 10.82 -9.30 -19.06
CA LYS A 531 10.13 -10.61 -19.00
C LYS A 531 9.41 -10.95 -20.32
N GLU A 532 8.65 -10.00 -20.87
CA GLU A 532 7.93 -10.18 -22.15
C GLU A 532 8.88 -10.41 -23.33
N TRP A 533 10.07 -9.82 -23.30
CA TRP A 533 11.11 -10.06 -24.31
C TRP A 533 11.72 -11.46 -24.18
N ASP A 534 12.07 -11.87 -22.96
CA ASP A 534 12.72 -13.16 -22.69
C ASP A 534 11.75 -14.32 -23.01
N ASP A 535 10.46 -14.17 -22.69
CA ASP A 535 9.42 -15.15 -23.03
C ASP A 535 9.28 -15.31 -24.55
N ALA A 536 9.22 -14.21 -25.30
CA ALA A 536 9.11 -14.25 -26.76
C ALA A 536 10.36 -14.85 -27.44
N LYS A 537 11.55 -14.67 -26.85
CA LYS A 537 12.79 -15.28 -27.33
C LYS A 537 12.81 -16.80 -27.13
N ASN A 538 12.24 -17.27 -26.01
CA ASN A 538 12.12 -18.70 -25.72
C ASN A 538 11.09 -19.38 -26.62
N ASP A 539 9.96 -18.74 -26.88
CA ASP A 539 8.94 -19.24 -27.81
C ASP A 539 9.47 -19.34 -29.25
N ALA A 540 10.21 -18.34 -29.73
CA ALA A 540 10.79 -18.35 -31.07
C ALA A 540 11.91 -19.41 -31.27
N ALA A 541 12.57 -19.83 -30.19
CA ALA A 541 13.56 -20.91 -30.22
C ALA A 541 12.90 -22.31 -30.28
N SER A 542 11.61 -22.41 -29.92
CA SER A 542 10.82 -23.65 -29.90
C SER A 542 10.10 -23.98 -31.22
N SER A 543 10.01 -23.02 -32.16
CA SER A 543 9.33 -23.20 -33.45
C SER A 543 10.30 -23.54 -34.59
N ALA A 544 10.65 -24.82 -34.75
CA ALA A 544 11.08 -25.37 -36.04
C ALA A 544 9.84 -25.87 -36.81
N PRO A 545 9.78 -25.75 -38.16
CA PRO A 545 8.52 -25.84 -38.88
C PRO A 545 8.09 -27.30 -39.11
N GLU A 546 7.00 -27.73 -38.45
CA GLU A 546 6.20 -28.85 -38.95
C GLU A 546 5.31 -28.35 -40.11
N VAL A 547 5.44 -29.03 -41.24
CA VAL A 547 4.69 -28.76 -42.47
C VAL A 547 3.26 -29.25 -42.28
N MET A 548 2.29 -28.33 -42.20
CA MET A 548 0.87 -28.67 -42.27
C MET A 548 0.44 -28.87 -43.73
N GLU A 549 0.31 -30.14 -44.14
CA GLU A 549 -0.50 -30.53 -45.29
C GLU A 549 -1.97 -30.62 -44.87
N LEU A 550 -2.83 -29.81 -45.50
CA LEU A 550 -4.28 -29.85 -45.32
C LEU A 550 -4.87 -30.96 -46.20
N VAL A 551 -5.43 -32.00 -45.57
CA VAL A 551 -6.32 -32.95 -46.24
C VAL A 551 -7.76 -32.68 -45.79
N ALA A 552 -8.68 -32.64 -46.76
CA ALA A 552 -10.09 -32.33 -46.57
C ALA A 552 -10.86 -33.46 -45.87
N GLU A 553 -11.82 -33.08 -45.02
CA GLU A 553 -12.67 -33.95 -44.21
C GLU A 553 -13.55 -34.90 -45.05
N GLY A 554 -13.56 -36.17 -44.66
CA GLY A 554 -14.50 -37.17 -45.14
C GLY A 554 -14.37 -38.52 -44.41
N GLU A 555 -15.23 -38.70 -43.40
CA GLU A 555 -15.72 -39.98 -42.81
C GLU A 555 -14.75 -40.89 -42.03
N GLY A 556 -15.00 -41.02 -40.71
CA GLY A 556 -15.06 -42.34 -40.04
C GLY A 556 -14.00 -42.72 -38.96
N ASN A 557 -14.46 -42.68 -37.70
CA ASN A 557 -14.23 -43.66 -36.60
C ASN A 557 -12.82 -43.95 -36.01
N GLY A 558 -12.59 -43.42 -34.80
CA GLY A 558 -12.83 -44.21 -33.57
C GLY A 558 -11.65 -44.91 -32.85
N THR A 559 -10.44 -44.99 -33.41
CA THR A 559 -9.35 -45.79 -32.81
C THR A 559 -8.28 -44.99 -32.05
N ALA A 560 -8.01 -43.73 -32.42
CA ALA A 560 -6.90 -42.97 -31.83
C ALA A 560 -7.11 -42.58 -30.35
N VAL A 561 -8.35 -42.32 -29.94
CA VAL A 561 -8.66 -41.81 -28.58
C VAL A 561 -8.52 -42.91 -27.51
N LYS A 562 -8.66 -44.20 -27.87
CA LYS A 562 -8.53 -45.30 -26.91
C LYS A 562 -7.08 -45.52 -26.48
N GLU A 563 -6.12 -45.32 -27.38
CA GLU A 563 -4.69 -45.52 -27.07
C GLU A 563 -4.14 -44.41 -26.16
N GLU A 564 -4.66 -43.18 -26.28
CA GLU A 564 -4.27 -42.05 -25.43
C GLU A 564 -4.63 -42.27 -23.95
N TRP A 565 -5.85 -42.74 -23.64
CA TRP A 565 -6.25 -42.93 -22.25
C TRP A 565 -5.62 -44.16 -21.60
N ILE A 566 -5.31 -45.20 -22.40
CA ILE A 566 -4.59 -46.37 -21.92
C ILE A 566 -3.14 -46.00 -21.58
N SER A 567 -2.49 -45.21 -22.43
CA SER A 567 -1.13 -44.72 -22.18
C SER A 567 -1.06 -43.75 -21.00
N GLU A 568 -2.05 -42.87 -20.85
CA GLU A 568 -2.15 -41.96 -19.70
C GLU A 568 -2.44 -42.71 -18.39
N ALA A 569 -3.27 -43.77 -18.43
CA ALA A 569 -3.51 -44.63 -17.27
C ALA A 569 -2.26 -45.43 -16.85
N ILE A 570 -1.49 -45.93 -17.81
CA ILE A 570 -0.21 -46.60 -17.53
C ILE A 570 0.79 -45.61 -16.93
N GLN A 571 0.81 -44.36 -17.39
CA GLN A 571 1.72 -43.33 -16.88
C GLN A 571 1.38 -42.90 -15.45
N LEU A 572 0.09 -42.89 -15.08
CA LEU A 572 -0.37 -42.48 -13.75
C LEU A 572 -0.31 -43.60 -12.71
N PHE A 573 -0.57 -44.85 -13.11
CA PHE A 573 -0.75 -45.96 -12.17
C PHE A 573 0.29 -47.09 -12.30
N GLY A 574 1.11 -47.08 -13.35
CA GLY A 574 2.14 -48.09 -13.62
C GLY A 574 1.60 -49.37 -14.27
N GLU A 575 2.42 -50.01 -15.11
CA GLU A 575 2.02 -51.17 -15.93
C GLU A 575 1.54 -52.39 -15.10
N GLU A 576 1.99 -52.54 -13.86
CA GLU A 576 1.63 -53.68 -13.00
C GLU A 576 0.19 -53.61 -12.44
N LEU A 577 -0.43 -52.42 -12.42
CA LEU A 577 -1.75 -52.19 -11.83
C LEU A 577 -2.86 -51.95 -12.88
N VAL A 578 -2.49 -51.84 -14.17
CA VAL A 578 -3.43 -51.58 -15.27
C VAL A 578 -3.72 -52.87 -16.03
N ILE A 579 -4.94 -53.40 -15.88
CA ILE A 579 -5.40 -54.59 -16.61
C ILE A 579 -6.33 -54.15 -17.74
N ILE A 580 -5.86 -54.25 -18.98
CA ILE A 580 -6.64 -53.95 -20.18
C ILE A 580 -7.45 -55.19 -20.56
N LYS A 581 -8.78 -55.05 -20.64
CA LYS A 581 -9.67 -56.09 -21.19
C LYS A 581 -10.27 -55.59 -22.50
N GLU A 582 -10.16 -56.40 -23.54
CA GLU A 582 -10.86 -56.18 -24.81
C GLU A 582 -12.24 -56.84 -24.69
N ASP A 583 -13.30 -56.05 -24.85
CA ASP A 583 -14.69 -56.54 -25.05
C ASP A 583 -15.01 -56.65 -26.54
#